data_AF-A0A0B6YUR2-F1
#
_entry.id   AF-A0A0B6YUR2-F1
#
_cell.length_a   1.000
_cell.length_b   1.000
_cell.length_c   1.000
_cell.angle_alpha   90.00
_cell.angle_beta   90.00
_cell.angle_gamma   90.00
#
_symmetry.space_group_name_H-M   'P 1'
#
loop_
_entity.id
_entity.type
_entity.pdbx_description
1 polymer ?
#
loop_
_entity_poly.entity_id
_entity_poly.type
_entity_poly.pdbx_seq_one_letter_code
_entity_poly.pdbx_strand_id
1 'polypeptide(L)'
;RHAIEDELQKVEDIATTVEIGRSNLQGALQKGDIVIPGTSAQGQELIHEELKLLASDFENFESDLSELKIVLETLKDKWSRYGEQYEVLNRWIMDTENGMKAESGLK
;
A
#
# COMPACT_ATOMS: atom_id res chain seq x y z
N ARG A 1 -2.76 0.10 -15.86
CA ARG A 1 -1.84 1.20 -15.47
C ARG A 1 -2.57 2.23 -14.62
N HIS A 2 -3.58 2.93 -15.15
CA HIS A 2 -4.37 3.93 -14.40
C HIS A 2 -4.95 3.41 -13.08
N ALA A 3 -5.59 2.22 -13.06
CA ALA A 3 -6.13 1.68 -11.82
C ALA A 3 -5.10 1.49 -10.69
N ILE A 4 -3.84 1.13 -11.00
CA ILE A 4 -2.79 0.97 -9.98
C ILE A 4 -2.29 2.34 -9.50
N GLU A 5 -2.20 3.31 -10.40
CA GLU A 5 -1.84 4.69 -10.08
C GLU A 5 -2.92 5.35 -9.19
N ASP A 6 -4.20 5.10 -9.48
CA ASP A 6 -5.33 5.57 -8.68
C ASP A 6 -5.34 4.96 -7.26
N GLU A 7 -5.10 3.65 -7.13
CA GLU A 7 -5.00 3.00 -5.81
C GLU A 7 -3.76 3.46 -5.02
N LEU A 8 -2.64 3.71 -5.70
CA LEU A 8 -1.44 4.30 -5.08
C LEU A 8 -1.74 5.68 -4.52
N GLN A 9 -2.46 6.52 -5.26
CA GLN A 9 -2.84 7.85 -4.80
C GLN A 9 -3.70 7.76 -3.53
N LYS A 10 -4.68 6.85 -3.48
CA LYS A 10 -5.50 6.64 -2.28
C LYS A 10 -4.65 6.23 -1.07
N VAL A 11 -3.68 5.33 -1.26
CA VAL A 11 -2.77 4.90 -0.20
C VAL A 11 -1.90 6.07 0.28
N GLU A 12 -1.42 6.91 -0.62
CA GLU A 12 -0.68 8.13 -0.27
C GLU A 12 -1.54 9.12 0.51
N ASP A 13 -2.77 9.34 0.09
CA ASP A 13 -3.73 10.21 0.78
C ASP A 13 -3.99 9.71 2.20
N ILE A 14 -4.22 8.40 2.38
CA ILE A 14 -4.38 7.77 3.70
C ILE A 14 -3.09 7.93 4.53
N ALA A 15 -1.92 7.74 3.92
CA ALA A 15 -0.63 7.89 4.61
C ALA A 15 -0.43 9.30 5.19
N THR A 16 -0.98 10.34 4.55
CA THR A 16 -0.94 11.71 5.11
C THR A 16 -1.71 11.85 6.43
N THR A 17 -2.66 10.94 6.71
CA THR A 17 -3.49 10.97 7.91
C THR A 17 -2.90 10.19 9.09
N VAL A 18 -1.85 9.37 8.86
CA VAL A 18 -1.25 8.50 9.88
C VAL A 18 -0.74 9.29 11.08
N GLU A 19 -0.07 10.43 10.85
CA GLU A 19 0.42 11.28 11.95
C GLU A 19 -0.72 11.81 12.85
N ILE A 20 -1.87 12.10 12.25
CA ILE A 20 -3.07 12.53 13.00
C ILE A 20 -3.58 11.36 13.84
N GLY A 21 -3.64 10.15 13.26
CA GLY A 21 -4.01 8.93 13.98
C GLY A 21 -3.09 8.65 15.16
N ARG A 22 -1.77 8.76 14.97
CA ARG A 22 -0.76 8.56 16.01
C ARG A 22 -0.88 9.59 17.13
N SER A 23 -1.11 10.85 16.80
CA SER A 23 -1.37 11.90 17.80
C SER A 23 -2.64 11.62 18.60
N ASN A 24 -3.69 11.11 17.97
CA ASN A 24 -4.94 10.75 18.64
C ASN A 24 -4.75 9.56 19.59
N LEU A 25 -4.03 8.52 19.15
CA LEU A 25 -3.66 7.37 19.98
C LEU A 25 -2.88 7.82 21.22
N GLN A 26 -1.86 8.65 21.04
CA GLN A 26 -1.08 9.21 22.16
C GLN A 26 -1.97 9.99 23.12
N GLY A 27 -2.90 10.80 22.62
CA GLY A 27 -3.85 11.54 23.43
C GLY A 27 -4.81 10.62 24.21
N ALA A 28 -5.22 9.49 23.63
CA ALA A 28 -6.05 8.50 24.31
C ALA A 28 -5.28 7.83 25.47
N LEU A 29 -4.02 7.43 25.23
CA LEU A 29 -3.15 6.85 26.23
C LEU A 29 -2.93 7.80 27.42
N GLN A 30 -2.59 9.08 27.14
CA GLN A 30 -2.42 10.09 28.17
C GLN A 30 -3.68 10.33 29.01
N LYS A 31 -4.85 10.35 28.36
CA LYS A 31 -6.13 10.46 29.09
C LYS A 31 -6.36 9.24 29.97
N GLY A 32 -6.02 8.05 29.48
CA GLY A 32 -6.01 6.80 30.24
C GLY A 32 -5.22 6.93 31.54
N ASP A 33 -3.96 7.38 31.44
CA ASP A 33 -3.06 7.57 32.58
C ASP A 33 -3.64 8.52 33.65
N ILE A 34 -4.42 9.52 33.22
CA ILE A 34 -5.08 10.48 34.11
C ILE A 34 -6.28 9.85 34.83
N VAL A 35 -7.11 9.06 34.14
CA VAL A 35 -8.40 8.57 34.69
C VAL A 35 -8.26 7.26 35.46
N ILE A 36 -7.30 6.41 35.10
CA ILE A 36 -7.09 5.09 35.72
C ILE A 36 -6.96 5.17 37.25
N PRO A 37 -6.16 6.08 37.85
CA PRO A 37 -6.01 6.14 39.31
C PRO A 37 -7.31 6.43 40.07
N GLY A 38 -8.25 7.15 39.44
CA GLY A 38 -9.55 7.49 40.01
C GLY A 38 -10.66 6.48 39.71
N THR A 39 -10.36 5.43 38.95
CA THR A 39 -11.35 4.44 38.48
C THR A 39 -11.35 3.20 39.38
N SER A 40 -12.49 2.50 39.49
CA SER A 40 -12.57 1.22 40.19
C SER A 40 -11.65 0.16 39.57
N ALA A 41 -11.24 -0.86 40.32
CA ALA A 41 -10.35 -1.91 39.82
C ALA A 41 -10.85 -2.56 38.52
N GLN A 42 -12.15 -2.88 38.45
CA GLN A 42 -12.78 -3.41 37.24
C GLN A 42 -12.69 -2.42 36.06
N GLY A 43 -12.92 -1.13 36.31
CA GLY A 43 -12.82 -0.11 35.27
C GLY A 43 -11.38 0.14 34.83
N GLN A 44 -10.40 0.02 35.72
CA GLN A 44 -8.98 0.11 35.35
C GLN A 44 -8.59 -1.01 34.38
N GLU A 45 -8.99 -2.25 34.69
CA GLU A 45 -8.73 -3.41 33.83
C GLU A 45 -9.33 -3.20 32.43
N LEU A 46 -10.59 -2.76 32.36
CA LEU A 46 -11.26 -2.45 31.08
C LEU A 46 -10.54 -1.34 30.30
N ILE A 47 -10.16 -0.23 30.96
CA ILE A 47 -9.46 0.88 30.29
C ILE A 47 -8.10 0.41 29.74
N HIS A 48 -7.35 -0.38 30.51
CA HIS A 48 -6.07 -0.92 30.06
C HIS A 48 -6.22 -1.86 28.86
N GLU A 49 -7.24 -2.73 28.87
CA GLU A 49 -7.51 -3.64 27.76
C GLU A 49 -7.86 -2.86 26.48
N GLU A 50 -8.79 -1.90 26.56
CA GLU A 50 -9.20 -1.08 25.42
C GLU A 50 -8.05 -0.25 24.85
N LEU A 51 -7.22 0.37 25.70
CA LEU A 51 -6.05 1.12 25.23
C LEU A 51 -4.99 0.24 24.56
N LYS A 52 -4.82 -0.99 25.06
CA LYS A 52 -3.91 -1.97 24.46
C LYS A 52 -4.43 -2.45 23.11
N LEU A 53 -5.72 -2.75 23.00
CA LEU A 53 -6.36 -3.11 21.74
C LEU A 53 -6.23 -1.97 20.72
N LEU A 54 -6.55 -0.74 21.12
CA LEU A 54 -6.42 0.44 20.26
C LEU A 54 -4.99 0.64 19.75
N ALA A 55 -3.98 0.47 20.61
CA ALA A 55 -2.57 0.59 20.20
C ALA A 55 -2.19 -0.51 19.21
N SER A 56 -2.57 -1.76 19.49
CA SER A 56 -2.28 -2.90 18.60
C SER A 56 -2.97 -2.78 17.24
N ASP A 57 -4.24 -2.35 17.22
CA ASP A 57 -5.00 -2.17 15.98
C ASP A 57 -4.40 -1.05 15.13
N PHE A 58 -3.92 0.02 15.76
CA PHE A 58 -3.26 1.10 15.05
C PHE A 58 -1.90 0.69 14.48
N GLU A 59 -1.08 -0.05 15.23
CA GLU A 59 0.18 -0.62 14.74
C GLU A 59 -0.05 -1.56 13.55
N ASN A 60 -1.06 -2.42 13.63
CA ASN A 60 -1.45 -3.30 12.53
C ASN A 60 -1.87 -2.50 11.29
N PHE A 61 -2.70 -1.47 11.46
CA PHE A 61 -3.10 -0.57 10.38
C PHE A 61 -1.90 0.09 9.70
N GLU A 62 -0.92 0.58 10.47
CA GLU A 62 0.29 1.19 9.90
C GLU A 62 1.11 0.17 9.10
N SER A 63 1.24 -1.06 9.61
CA SER A 63 1.90 -2.16 8.92
C SER A 63 1.19 -2.51 7.61
N ASP A 64 -0.12 -2.72 7.64
CA ASP A 64 -0.92 -3.07 6.47
C ASP A 64 -0.85 -1.99 5.39
N LEU A 65 -0.89 -0.72 5.78
CA LEU A 65 -0.77 0.41 4.86
C LEU A 65 0.62 0.42 4.18
N SER A 66 1.68 0.16 4.94
CA SER A 66 3.05 0.07 4.43
C SER A 66 3.21 -1.08 3.44
N GLU A 67 2.70 -2.27 3.80
CA GLU A 67 2.74 -3.45 2.94
C GLU A 67 1.97 -3.23 1.65
N LEU A 68 0.74 -2.68 1.74
CA LEU A 68 -0.08 -2.39 0.57
C LEU A 68 0.62 -1.42 -0.38
N LYS A 69 1.27 -0.38 0.15
CA LYS A 69 2.05 0.56 -0.66
C LYS A 69 3.15 -0.16 -1.44
N ILE A 70 3.97 -0.98 -0.76
CA ILE A 70 5.06 -1.74 -1.38
C ILE A 70 4.52 -2.68 -2.47
N VAL A 71 3.40 -3.36 -2.21
CA VAL A 71 2.75 -4.26 -3.18
C VAL A 71 2.32 -3.49 -4.43
N LEU A 72 1.67 -2.34 -4.28
CA LEU A 72 1.22 -1.53 -5.42
C LEU A 72 2.40 -0.96 -6.22
N GLU A 73 3.45 -0.47 -5.56
CA GLU A 73 4.67 0.01 -6.22
C GLU A 73 5.36 -1.12 -7.01
N THR A 74 5.45 -2.31 -6.41
CA THR A 74 6.00 -3.51 -7.06
C THR A 74 5.16 -3.91 -8.27
N LEU A 75 3.84 -3.89 -8.13
CA LEU A 75 2.93 -4.22 -9.22
C LEU A 75 3.05 -3.22 -10.37
N LYS A 76 3.21 -1.92 -10.06
CA LYS A 76 3.47 -0.87 -11.04
C LYS A 76 4.76 -1.12 -11.83
N ASP A 77 5.86 -1.46 -11.16
CA ASP A 77 7.13 -1.82 -11.82
C ASP A 77 6.95 -3.02 -12.76
N LYS A 78 6.31 -4.09 -12.27
CA LYS A 78 6.04 -5.30 -13.06
C LYS A 78 5.25 -4.99 -14.33
N TRP A 79 4.21 -4.16 -14.24
CA TRP A 79 3.42 -3.75 -15.40
C TRP A 79 4.21 -2.90 -16.39
N SER A 80 5.09 -2.01 -15.91
CA SER A 80 5.98 -1.23 -16.80
C SER A 80 6.88 -2.16 -17.60
N ARG A 81 7.54 -3.09 -16.91
CA ARG A 81 8.42 -4.09 -17.55
C ARG A 81 7.70 -4.99 -18.53
N TYR A 82 6.49 -5.43 -18.18
CA TYR A 82 5.65 -6.20 -19.10
C TYR A 82 5.33 -5.42 -20.37
N GLY A 83 4.95 -4.14 -20.24
CA GLY A 83 4.70 -3.27 -21.39
C GLY A 83 5.91 -3.13 -22.30
N GLU A 84 7.10 -2.90 -21.73
CA GLU A 84 8.35 -2.83 -22.48
C GLU A 84 8.67 -4.13 -23.22
N GLN A 85 8.54 -5.28 -22.54
CA GLN A 85 8.77 -6.60 -23.15
C GLN A 85 7.78 -6.89 -24.28
N TYR A 86 6.51 -6.51 -24.10
CA TYR A 86 5.48 -6.65 -25.13
C TYR A 86 5.81 -5.84 -26.39
N GLU A 87 6.23 -4.58 -26.23
CA GLU A 87 6.65 -3.73 -27.36
C GLU A 87 7.87 -4.28 -28.10
N VAL A 88 8.86 -4.77 -27.35
CA VAL A 88 10.05 -5.43 -27.93
C VAL A 88 9.66 -6.66 -28.75
N LEU A 89 8.80 -7.52 -28.19
CA LEU A 89 8.34 -8.74 -28.88
C LEU A 89 7.55 -8.40 -30.15
N ASN A 90 6.61 -7.46 -30.07
CA ASN A 90 5.84 -7.05 -31.25
C ASN A 90 6.73 -6.49 -32.36
N ARG A 91 7.71 -5.66 -32.00
CA ARG A 91 8.68 -5.14 -32.97
C ARG A 91 9.47 -6.26 -33.64
N TRP A 92 9.95 -7.23 -32.85
CA TRP A 92 10.67 -8.38 -33.40
C TRP A 92 9.82 -9.21 -34.37
N ILE A 93 8.54 -9.44 -34.04
CA ILE A 93 7.60 -10.14 -34.93
C ILE A 93 7.45 -9.35 -36.25
N MET A 94 7.17 -8.05 -36.17
CA MET A 94 7.01 -7.20 -37.36
C MET A 94 8.26 -7.19 -38.24
N ASP A 95 9.45 -7.02 -37.64
CA ASP A 95 10.72 -6.99 -38.36
C ASP A 95 11.01 -8.33 -39.04
N THR A 96 10.71 -9.44 -38.35
CA THR A 96 10.89 -10.80 -38.89
C THR A 96 9.94 -11.06 -40.06
N GLU A 97 8.65 -10.74 -39.93
CA GLU A 97 7.67 -10.88 -41.02
C GLU A 97 8.05 -10.05 -42.25
N ASN A 98 8.53 -8.83 -42.04
CA ASN A 98 8.98 -7.95 -43.12
C ASN A 98 10.25 -8.50 -43.80
N GLY A 99 11.19 -9.03 -43.02
CA GLY A 99 12.39 -9.71 -43.55
C GLY A 99 12.03 -10.92 -44.39
N MET A 100 11.13 -11.78 -43.92
CA MET A 100 10.66 -12.95 -44.67
C MET A 100 9.95 -12.55 -45.97
N LYS A 101 9.11 -11.50 -45.95
CA LYS A 101 8.48 -10.98 -47.18
C LYS A 101 9.52 -10.50 -48.19
N ALA A 102 10.56 -9.79 -47.74
CA ALA A 102 11.64 -9.33 -48.59
C ALA A 102 12.45 -10.49 -49.21
N GLU A 103 12.74 -11.55 -48.43
CA GLU A 103 13.46 -12.73 -48.91
C GLU A 103 12.61 -13.63 -49.82
N SER A 104 11.30 -13.73 -49.55
CA SER A 104 10.34 -14.47 -50.37
C SER A 104 10.07 -13.80 -51.74
N GLY A 105 10.61 -12.59 -51.95
CA GLY A 105 10.77 -11.94 -53.23
C GLY A 105 11.74 -12.66 -54.16
N LEU A 106 11.50 -13.95 -54.41
CA LEU A 106 11.70 -14.52 -55.74
C LEU A 106 10.79 -13.71 -56.69
N LYS A 107 11.41 -13.02 -57.65
CA LYS A 107 10.71 -12.55 -58.85
C LYS A 107 9.97 -13.70 -59.52
#